data_AF-N6XVS8-F1
#
_entry.id   AF-N6XVS8-F1
#
_cell.length_a   1.000
_cell.length_b   1.000
_cell.length_c   1.000
_cell.angle_alpha   90.00
_cell.angle_beta   90.00
_cell.angle_gamma   90.00
#
_symmetry.space_group_name_H-M   'P 1'
#
loop_
_entity.id
_entity.type
_entity.pdbx_description
1 polymer ?
#
loop_
_entity_poly.entity_id
_entity_poly.type
_entity_poly.pdbx_seq_one_letter_code
_entity_poly.pdbx_strand_id
1 'polypeptide(L)'
;ALEVYLADPEVPIDTNHLERALRVVPMGRRNWLFCWTEVGAKYVGIAQSLIATCRLHDIDPYAYLVDVLQRVGQHPAADVAQLTPRLWKQHFAANPLRSDLHPRSK
;
A
#
# COMPACT_ATOMS: atom_id res chain seq x y z
N ALA A 1 -21.15 -10.63 13.04
CA ALA A 1 -20.32 -9.58 12.42
C ALA A 1 -20.72 -9.29 10.96
N LEU A 2 -22.01 -9.42 10.60
CA LEU A 2 -22.55 -9.11 9.25
C LEU A 2 -23.65 -8.03 9.30
N GLU A 3 -23.89 -7.42 10.46
CA GLU A 3 -24.98 -6.43 10.66
C GLU A 3 -24.62 -5.01 10.19
N VAL A 4 -23.34 -4.74 9.89
CA VAL A 4 -22.87 -3.39 9.49
C VAL A 4 -23.53 -2.93 8.19
N TYR A 5 -23.82 -3.84 7.26
CA TYR A 5 -24.58 -3.57 6.04
C TYR A 5 -25.99 -3.01 6.31
N LEU A 6 -26.61 -3.39 7.44
CA LEU A 6 -27.93 -2.90 7.80
C LEU A 6 -27.89 -1.45 8.30
N ALA A 7 -26.73 -0.99 8.77
CA ALA A 7 -26.51 0.36 9.27
C ALA A 7 -25.94 1.31 8.22
N ASP A 8 -25.18 0.80 7.25
CA ASP A 8 -24.52 1.57 6.20
C ASP A 8 -24.78 0.97 4.80
N PRO A 9 -25.58 1.63 3.95
CA PRO A 9 -25.91 1.13 2.62
C PRO A 9 -24.76 1.23 1.61
N GLU A 10 -23.68 1.96 1.90
CA GLU A 10 -22.51 2.03 1.02
C GLU A 10 -21.57 0.82 1.19
N VAL A 11 -21.73 0.07 2.29
CA VAL A 11 -20.97 -1.15 2.50
C VAL A 11 -21.58 -2.26 1.65
N PRO A 12 -20.79 -3.05 0.88
CA PRO A 12 -21.33 -4.18 0.15
C PRO A 12 -21.75 -5.33 1.09
N ILE A 13 -22.78 -6.08 0.71
CA ILE A 13 -23.21 -7.27 1.48
C ILE A 13 -22.16 -8.39 1.49
N ASP A 14 -21.29 -8.42 0.49
CA ASP A 14 -20.27 -9.46 0.31
C ASP A 14 -18.83 -8.92 0.42
N THR A 15 -17.94 -9.75 0.95
CA THR A 15 -16.51 -9.48 1.09
C THR A 15 -15.68 -9.99 -0.09
N ASN A 16 -16.31 -10.40 -1.20
CA ASN A 16 -15.62 -11.10 -2.28
C ASN A 16 -14.54 -10.24 -2.95
N HIS A 17 -14.73 -8.92 -3.00
CA HIS A 17 -13.73 -8.01 -3.56
C HIS A 17 -12.46 -7.99 -2.70
N LEU A 18 -12.63 -7.97 -1.37
CA LEU A 18 -11.55 -7.92 -0.40
C LEU A 18 -10.81 -9.27 -0.35
N GLU A 19 -11.54 -10.37 -0.35
CA GLU A 19 -10.97 -11.73 -0.39
C GLU A 19 -10.17 -11.98 -1.66
N ARG A 20 -10.65 -11.51 -2.82
CA ARG A 20 -9.90 -11.56 -4.08
C ARG A 20 -8.61 -10.75 -4.01
N ALA A 21 -8.64 -9.56 -3.41
CA ALA A 21 -7.44 -8.75 -3.21
C ALA A 21 -6.43 -9.44 -2.27
N LEU A 22 -6.92 -10.09 -1.20
CA LEU A 22 -6.09 -10.82 -0.23
C LEU A 22 -5.51 -12.12 -0.77
N ARG A 23 -6.11 -12.72 -1.81
CA ARG A 23 -5.68 -14.00 -2.40
C ARG A 23 -4.23 -14.01 -2.89
N VAL A 24 -3.68 -12.85 -3.23
CA VAL A 24 -2.28 -12.66 -3.63
C VAL A 24 -1.32 -12.99 -2.49
N VAL A 25 -1.72 -12.73 -1.24
CA VAL A 25 -0.87 -12.94 -0.06
C VAL A 25 -0.58 -14.44 0.16
N PRO A 26 -1.58 -15.35 0.22
CA PRO A 26 -1.33 -16.79 0.27
C PRO A 26 -0.51 -17.34 -0.90
N MET A 27 -0.76 -16.87 -2.13
CA MET A 27 -0.03 -17.33 -3.31
C MET A 27 1.45 -16.92 -3.24
N GLY A 28 1.75 -15.72 -2.71
CA GLY A 28 3.10 -15.21 -2.56
C GLY A 28 3.91 -15.85 -1.42
N ARG A 29 3.25 -16.38 -0.36
CA ARG A 29 3.94 -16.95 0.82
C ARG A 29 4.97 -18.02 0.47
N ARG A 30 4.72 -18.84 -0.55
CA ARG A 30 5.64 -19.90 -0.98
C ARG A 30 6.90 -19.36 -1.69
N ASN A 31 6.87 -18.10 -2.13
CA ASN A 31 7.97 -17.42 -2.80
C ASN A 31 8.65 -16.34 -1.91
N TRP A 32 8.10 -16.05 -0.73
CA TRP A 32 8.64 -15.03 0.17
C TRP A 32 9.67 -15.63 1.13
N LEU A 33 10.94 -15.46 0.80
CA LEU A 33 12.10 -16.02 1.53
C LEU A 33 12.21 -15.57 3.01
N PHE A 34 11.46 -14.53 3.43
CA PHE A 34 11.59 -13.92 4.76
C PHE A 34 10.33 -14.04 5.63
N CYS A 35 9.28 -14.72 5.15
CA CYS A 35 7.99 -14.86 5.86
C CYS A 35 7.91 -16.05 6.81
N TRP A 36 9.04 -16.60 7.27
CA TRP A 36 9.05 -17.79 8.12
C TRP A 36 8.86 -17.48 9.61
N THR A 37 9.04 -16.22 10.01
CA THR A 37 8.83 -15.74 11.38
C THR A 37 7.55 -14.92 11.49
N GLU A 38 6.93 -14.91 12.68
CA GLU A 38 5.75 -14.09 12.98
C GLU A 38 5.99 -12.60 12.69
N VAL A 39 7.20 -12.13 13.04
CA VAL A 39 7.66 -10.76 12.77
C VAL A 39 7.69 -10.47 11.26
N GLY A 40 8.23 -11.40 10.45
CA GLY A 40 8.24 -11.29 8.99
C GLY A 40 6.82 -11.24 8.42
N ALA A 41 5.92 -12.09 8.92
CA ALA A 41 4.52 -12.11 8.50
C ALA A 41 3.82 -10.77 8.80
N LYS A 42 4.08 -10.16 9.96
CA LYS A 42 3.56 -8.83 10.32
C LYS A 42 4.01 -7.76 9.34
N TYR A 43 5.30 -7.67 9.04
CA TYR A 43 5.82 -6.66 8.11
C TYR A 43 5.28 -6.84 6.69
N VAL A 44 5.12 -8.08 6.24
CA VAL A 44 4.52 -8.33 4.94
C VAL A 44 3.04 -7.97 4.92
N GLY A 45 2.30 -8.21 6.01
CA GLY A 45 0.93 -7.72 6.17
C GLY A 45 0.84 -6.19 6.02
N ILE A 46 1.77 -5.44 6.62
CA ILE A 46 1.85 -3.98 6.48
C ILE A 46 2.12 -3.58 5.03
N ALA A 47 3.14 -4.17 4.39
CA ALA A 47 3.49 -3.85 3.01
C ALA A 47 2.33 -4.16 2.03
N GLN A 48 1.66 -5.29 2.19
CA GLN A 48 0.52 -5.67 1.37
C GLN A 48 -0.68 -4.73 1.59
N SER A 49 -0.90 -4.28 2.83
CA SER A 49 -1.95 -3.29 3.12
C SER A 49 -1.69 -1.96 2.42
N LEU A 50 -0.43 -1.49 2.40
CA LEU A 50 -0.04 -0.29 1.66
C LEU A 50 -0.24 -0.45 0.15
N ILE A 51 0.20 -1.57 -0.43
CA ILE A 51 0.04 -1.86 -1.86
C ILE A 51 -1.44 -1.95 -2.25
N ALA A 52 -2.26 -2.62 -1.43
CA ALA A 52 -3.70 -2.73 -1.65
C ALA A 52 -4.37 -1.34 -1.62
N THR A 53 -3.95 -0.49 -0.68
CA THR A 53 -4.45 0.89 -0.57
C THR A 53 -4.02 1.75 -1.78
N CYS A 54 -2.80 1.57 -2.29
CA CYS A 54 -2.36 2.22 -3.53
C CYS A 54 -3.26 1.84 -4.71
N ARG A 55 -3.55 0.54 -4.87
CA ARG A 55 -4.43 0.04 -5.93
C ARG A 55 -5.85 0.58 -5.80
N LEU A 56 -6.38 0.68 -4.58
CA LEU A 56 -7.70 1.26 -4.32
C LEU A 56 -7.80 2.74 -4.74
N HIS A 57 -6.69 3.46 -4.69
CA HIS A 57 -6.61 4.87 -5.06
C HIS A 57 -6.04 5.11 -6.47
N ASP A 58 -5.93 4.08 -7.32
CA ASP A 58 -5.33 4.17 -8.66
C ASP A 58 -3.92 4.79 -8.65
N ILE A 59 -3.10 4.39 -7.68
CA ILE A 59 -1.70 4.81 -7.54
C ILE A 59 -0.80 3.65 -7.97
N ASP A 60 0.22 3.93 -8.78
CA ASP A 60 1.28 2.96 -9.06
C ASP A 60 2.05 2.65 -7.76
N PRO A 61 1.96 1.41 -7.23
CA PRO A 61 2.61 1.06 -5.97
C PRO A 61 4.13 1.17 -6.04
N TYR A 62 4.73 0.98 -7.22
CA TYR A 62 6.18 1.11 -7.39
C TYR A 62 6.61 2.57 -7.23
N ALA A 63 6.01 3.50 -7.97
CA ALA A 63 6.28 4.93 -7.83
C ALA A 63 6.06 5.44 -6.40
N TYR A 64 4.97 5.02 -5.75
CA TYR A 64 4.69 5.37 -4.36
C TYR A 64 5.79 4.88 -3.41
N LEU A 65 6.16 3.60 -3.47
CA LEU A 65 7.17 3.03 -2.57
C LEU A 65 8.54 3.67 -2.79
N VAL A 66 8.92 3.92 -4.04
CA VAL A 66 10.19 4.56 -4.39
C VAL A 66 10.27 5.98 -3.83
N ASP A 67 9.21 6.79 -3.96
CA ASP A 67 9.20 8.15 -3.42
C ASP A 67 9.18 8.13 -1.88
N VAL A 68 8.26 7.37 -1.28
CA VAL A 68 8.06 7.37 0.17
C VAL A 68 9.29 6.84 0.91
N LEU A 69 9.95 5.79 0.41
CA LEU A 69 11.17 5.26 1.05
C LEU A 69 12.35 6.23 0.97
N GLN A 70 12.42 7.07 -0.06
CA GLN A 70 13.43 8.13 -0.15
C GLN A 70 13.07 9.35 0.73
N ARG A 71 11.78 9.66 0.81
CA ARG A 71 11.24 10.82 1.52
C ARG A 71 11.18 10.62 3.04
N VAL A 72 11.00 9.38 3.52
CA VAL A 72 10.84 9.07 4.95
C VAL A 72 12.01 9.56 5.80
N GLY A 73 13.23 9.56 5.26
CA GLY A 73 14.42 10.06 5.95
C GLY A 73 14.55 11.59 5.99
N GLN A 74 13.77 12.31 5.17
CA GLN A 74 13.83 13.77 5.02
C GLN A 74 12.57 14.45 5.57
N HIS A 75 11.47 13.71 5.74
CA HIS A 75 10.18 14.25 6.13
C HIS A 75 10.04 14.35 7.65
N PRO A 76 9.43 15.43 8.20
CA PRO A 76 9.18 15.55 9.62
C PRO A 76 8.32 14.38 10.13
N ALA A 77 8.71 13.80 11.28
CA ALA A 77 7.96 12.70 11.89
C ALA A 77 6.51 13.09 12.26
N ALA A 78 6.28 14.37 12.56
CA ALA A 78 4.95 14.90 12.85
C ALA A 78 3.98 14.79 11.65
N ASP A 79 4.52 14.81 10.43
CA ASP A 79 3.75 14.85 9.19
C ASP A 79 3.72 13.51 8.45
N VAL A 80 4.17 12.42 9.08
CA VAL A 80 4.23 11.07 8.46
C VAL A 80 2.90 10.62 7.84
N ALA A 81 1.77 11.12 8.35
CA ALA A 81 0.45 10.86 7.79
C ALA A 81 0.35 11.30 6.31
N GLN A 82 1.04 12.37 5.91
CA GLN A 82 1.08 12.86 4.53
C GLN A 82 1.71 11.85 3.56
N LEU A 83 2.53 10.92 4.07
CA LEU A 83 3.13 9.85 3.27
C LEU A 83 2.21 8.65 3.05
N THR A 84 1.02 8.61 3.69
CA THR A 84 0.04 7.55 3.42
C THR A 84 -0.44 7.63 1.96
N PRO A 85 -0.81 6.52 1.30
CA PRO A 85 -1.08 6.52 -0.14
C PRO A 85 -2.12 7.58 -0.58
N ARG A 86 -3.18 7.75 0.23
CA ARG A 86 -4.24 8.72 -0.04
C ARG A 86 -3.73 10.18 -0.05
N LEU A 87 -2.97 10.57 0.98
CA LEU A 87 -2.44 11.93 1.10
C LEU A 87 -1.23 12.16 0.20
N TRP A 88 -0.42 11.13 0.00
CA TRP A 88 0.70 11.15 -0.94
C TRP A 88 0.23 11.50 -2.36
N LYS A 89 -0.92 10.95 -2.79
CA LYS A 89 -1.54 11.29 -4.07
C LYS A 89 -1.85 12.78 -4.21
N GLN A 90 -2.20 13.45 -3.11
CA GLN A 90 -2.56 14.86 -3.10
C GLN A 90 -1.33 15.78 -3.04
N HIS A 91 -0.31 15.39 -2.27
CA HIS A 91 0.83 16.27 -1.98
C HIS A 91 2.06 16.02 -2.85
N PHE A 92 2.31 14.78 -3.29
CA PHE A 92 3.61 14.39 -3.85
C PHE A 92 3.50 13.70 -5.22
N ALA A 93 2.35 13.15 -5.60
CA ALA A 93 2.21 12.42 -6.87
C ALA A 93 2.52 13.24 -8.13
N ALA A 94 2.39 14.58 -8.08
CA ALA A 94 2.74 15.46 -9.19
C ALA A 94 4.25 15.53 -9.45
N ASN A 95 5.08 15.39 -8.40
CA ASN A 95 6.54 15.43 -8.50
C ASN A 95 7.19 14.42 -7.54
N PRO A 96 7.09 13.11 -7.84
CA PRO A 96 7.68 12.08 -7.01
C PRO A 96 9.21 12.03 -7.21
N LEU A 97 9.93 11.77 -6.13
CA LEU A 97 11.32 11.33 -6.14
C LEU A 97 11.37 9.98 -6.87
N ARG A 98 12.21 9.91 -7.90
CA ARG A 98 12.39 8.71 -8.72
C ARG A 98 13.68 8.01 -8.34
N SER A 99 13.77 6.71 -8.65
CA SER A 99 15.01 5.97 -8.46
C SER A 99 16.06 6.42 -9.47
N ASP A 100 17.33 6.30 -9.12
CA ASP A 100 18.46 6.58 -10.03
C ASP A 100 18.50 5.62 -11.24
N LEU A 101 17.80 4.49 -11.13
CA LEU A 101 17.60 3.51 -12.20
C LEU A 101 16.52 3.93 -13.20
N HIS A 102 15.74 4.97 -12.90
CA HIS A 102 14.74 5.50 -13.83
C HIS A 102 15.48 6.13 -15.02
N PRO A 103 15.26 5.67 -16.26
CA PRO A 103 15.97 6.21 -17.41
C PRO A 103 15.69 7.70 -17.50
N ARG A 104 16.74 8.52 -17.31
CA ARG A 104 16.71 9.92 -17.71
C ARG A 104 16.42 9.92 -19.20
N SER A 105 15.25 10.41 -19.59
CA SER A 105 15.01 10.71 -21.00
C SER A 105 16.19 11.58 -21.44
N LYS A 106 16.89 11.12 -22.48
CA LYS A 106 17.78 12.00 -23.24
C LYS A 106 16.95 13.12 -23.86
#